data_AF-A0A1U7M8N8-F1
#
_entry.id   AF-A0A1U7M8N8-F1
#
_cell.length_a   1.000
_cell.length_b   1.000
_cell.length_c   1.000
_cell.angle_alpha   90.00
_cell.angle_beta   90.00
_cell.angle_gamma   90.00
#
_symmetry.space_group_name_H-M   'P 1'
#
loop_
_entity.id
_entity.type
_entity.pdbx_description
1 polymer ?
#
loop_
_entity_poly.entity_id
_entity_poly.type
_entity_poly.pdbx_seq_one_letter_code
_entity_poly.pdbx_strand_id
1 'polypeptide(L)'
;MKKVMALFVVLSMIGLSACTSNPKADNVKKQKPELISGKDYDANGGADSYSNAGDNEKSKYYLNPDFYNMKSDDEVVIIPKFKTMQQTTEWSCGNAAALMVLNHFGTTDITEMDLAVAMKSSTDLDTPNAKPGSANNFYEYGTDVKRMYNYFNNLEGFKVVETSYKENYKDSDLIKEVDGTSPADIGNLKPVFSSMSLYSSENSDDTDKFVDDAGESYFVKWLRNNLDKGRPIMVEWGDWDGHWQTIIGYDNNGTPSIGDDILIFADSYDTSDHWQDGYYYYPLERWFYMWKDRNIASKPYQIQPYIIIDTVK
;
A
#
# COMPACT_ATOMS: atom_id res chain seq x y z
N MET A 1 9.69 -10.79 85.11
CA MET A 1 10.61 -11.87 84.65
C MET A 1 10.15 -12.24 83.25
N LYS A 2 10.85 -12.04 82.13
CA LYS A 2 12.29 -12.05 81.79
C LYS A 2 12.66 -10.82 80.94
N LYS A 3 13.94 -10.41 81.03
CA LYS A 3 14.62 -9.46 80.13
C LYS A 3 14.77 -10.09 78.74
N VAL A 4 14.93 -9.35 77.64
CA VAL A 4 16.24 -8.85 77.13
C VAL A 4 16.02 -8.01 75.84
N MET A 5 16.73 -6.86 75.77
CA MET A 5 17.35 -6.10 74.64
C MET A 5 16.77 -6.16 73.21
N ALA A 6 16.95 -5.18 72.32
CA ALA A 6 17.34 -3.77 72.29
C ALA A 6 17.35 -3.38 70.79
N LEU A 7 17.35 -2.06 70.52
CA LEU A 7 17.89 -1.40 69.33
C LEU A 7 17.03 -1.39 68.04
N PHE A 8 16.55 -0.21 67.64
CA PHE A 8 16.53 0.28 66.25
C PHE A 8 16.43 1.82 66.31
N VAL A 9 17.57 2.51 66.19
CA VAL A 9 18.00 3.31 65.03
C VAL A 9 17.00 4.39 64.64
N VAL A 10 17.31 5.62 65.08
CA VAL A 10 16.80 6.87 64.50
C VAL A 10 17.43 7.01 63.12
N LEU A 11 16.63 7.02 62.05
CA LEU A 11 17.07 7.51 60.75
C LEU A 11 16.11 8.62 60.27
N SER A 12 16.72 9.79 60.16
CA SER A 12 16.22 11.06 59.67
C SER A 12 15.49 10.98 58.34
N MET A 13 14.30 11.58 58.26
CA MET A 13 13.67 11.97 57.01
C MET A 13 14.54 13.04 56.33
N ILE A 14 15.20 12.66 55.24
CA ILE A 14 15.72 13.59 54.23
C ILE A 14 14.85 13.37 53.00
N GLY A 15 14.00 14.36 52.70
CA GLY A 15 13.27 14.42 51.45
C GLY A 15 14.25 14.58 50.30
N LEU A 16 14.34 13.55 49.45
CA LEU A 16 14.99 13.63 48.15
C LEU A 16 13.89 13.82 47.11
N SER A 17 13.73 15.07 46.68
CA SER A 17 13.11 15.41 45.40
C SER A 17 13.95 14.78 44.28
N ALA A 18 13.54 13.60 43.82
CA ALA A 18 14.01 13.06 42.56
C ALA A 18 13.16 13.69 41.45
N CYS A 19 13.68 14.76 40.86
CA CYS A 19 13.33 15.12 39.49
C CYS A 19 13.67 13.91 38.61
N THR A 20 12.65 13.21 38.12
CA THR A 20 12.81 12.29 37.02
C THR A 20 13.20 13.11 35.80
N SER A 21 14.49 13.08 35.47
CA SER A 21 14.99 13.50 34.17
C SER A 21 14.28 12.66 33.11
N ASN A 22 13.42 13.31 32.31
CA ASN A 22 13.02 12.74 31.03
C ASN A 22 14.30 12.33 30.29
N PRO A 23 14.44 11.08 29.83
CA PRO A 23 15.50 10.77 28.90
C PRO A 23 15.29 11.70 27.70
N LYS A 24 16.30 12.50 27.38
CA LYS A 24 16.34 13.21 26.12
C LYS A 24 16.11 12.15 25.06
N ALA A 25 14.99 12.25 24.34
CA ALA A 25 14.84 11.55 23.08
C ALA A 25 16.08 11.92 22.28
N ASP A 26 16.98 10.95 22.09
CA ASP A 26 18.11 11.14 21.22
C ASP A 26 17.54 11.63 19.88
N ASN A 27 18.06 12.76 19.40
CA ASN A 27 17.73 13.29 18.08
C ASN A 27 18.25 12.31 17.02
N VAL A 28 17.57 11.18 16.84
CA VAL A 28 17.74 10.35 15.66
C VAL A 28 17.23 11.20 14.51
N LYS A 29 18.18 11.76 13.75
CA LYS A 29 17.86 12.55 12.57
C LYS A 29 17.07 11.66 11.61
N LYS A 30 15.86 12.06 11.24
CA LYS A 30 15.09 11.39 10.18
C LYS A 30 15.94 11.35 8.91
N GLN A 31 16.12 10.16 8.35
CA GLN A 31 16.85 9.97 7.10
C GLN A 31 15.92 9.32 6.10
N LYS A 32 16.00 9.78 4.85
CA LYS A 32 15.33 9.09 3.75
C LYS A 32 16.16 7.88 3.33
N PRO A 33 15.51 6.77 2.93
CA PRO A 33 16.21 5.65 2.34
C PRO A 33 16.81 6.04 0.99
N GLU A 34 17.65 5.15 0.46
CA GLU A 34 18.05 5.23 -0.95
C GLU A 34 16.85 4.87 -1.82
N LEU A 35 16.38 5.84 -2.61
CA LEU A 35 15.31 5.67 -3.59
C LEU A 35 15.83 5.06 -4.89
N ILE A 36 14.95 4.39 -5.62
CA ILE A 36 15.19 4.00 -7.02
C ILE A 36 15.26 5.29 -7.83
N SER A 37 16.36 5.47 -8.57
CA SER A 37 16.54 6.63 -9.46
C SER A 37 16.01 6.31 -10.85
N GLY A 38 15.28 7.27 -11.44
CA GLY A 38 14.79 7.22 -12.82
C GLY A 38 15.32 8.38 -13.65
N LYS A 39 15.17 8.27 -14.96
CA LYS A 39 15.29 9.43 -15.84
C LYS A 39 13.99 10.22 -15.77
N ASP A 40 14.09 11.52 -15.54
CA ASP A 40 12.95 12.45 -15.63
C ASP A 40 12.45 12.56 -17.09
N TYR A 41 11.16 12.25 -17.29
CA TYR A 41 10.48 12.32 -18.59
C TYR A 41 9.50 13.50 -18.70
N ASP A 42 9.22 14.21 -17.62
CA ASP A 42 8.39 15.41 -17.57
C ASP A 42 8.90 16.39 -16.50
N ALA A 43 9.80 17.28 -16.89
CA ALA A 43 10.48 18.19 -15.96
C ALA A 43 9.57 19.14 -15.16
N ASN A 44 8.28 19.24 -15.50
CA ASN A 44 7.31 20.07 -14.77
C ASN A 44 6.12 19.27 -14.21
N GLY A 45 6.14 17.95 -14.33
CA GLY A 45 5.08 17.06 -13.88
C GLY A 45 5.66 15.86 -13.15
N GLY A 46 4.78 14.99 -12.67
CA GLY A 46 5.19 13.86 -11.85
C GLY A 46 5.61 14.30 -10.44
N ALA A 47 5.73 13.31 -9.57
CA ALA A 47 6.00 13.54 -8.16
C ALA A 47 7.48 13.90 -7.90
N ASP A 48 8.39 13.46 -8.76
CA ASP A 48 9.82 13.80 -8.68
C ASP A 48 10.08 15.31 -8.87
N SER A 49 9.26 15.99 -9.67
CA SER A 49 9.34 17.44 -9.88
C SER A 49 9.15 18.26 -8.59
N TYR A 50 8.46 17.71 -7.58
CA TYR A 50 8.31 18.36 -6.28
C TYR A 50 9.63 18.48 -5.53
N SER A 51 10.60 17.61 -5.82
CA SER A 51 12.00 17.74 -5.38
C SER A 51 12.16 17.99 -3.88
N ASN A 52 11.35 17.33 -3.04
CA ASN A 52 11.33 17.46 -1.58
C ASN A 52 10.93 18.85 -1.06
N ALA A 53 10.37 19.73 -1.89
CA ALA A 53 10.04 21.11 -1.50
C ALA A 53 8.98 21.18 -0.37
N GLY A 54 8.17 20.13 -0.23
CA GLY A 54 7.16 20.00 0.83
C GLY A 54 7.66 19.39 2.14
N ASP A 55 8.93 18.98 2.23
CA ASP A 55 9.47 18.32 3.41
C ASP A 55 9.41 19.20 4.66
N ASN A 56 9.00 18.60 5.78
CA ASN A 56 8.99 19.24 7.09
C ASN A 56 9.36 18.24 8.19
N GLU A 57 10.63 18.22 8.59
CA GLU A 57 11.14 17.39 9.70
C GLU A 57 10.37 17.58 11.02
N LYS A 58 9.73 18.74 11.21
CA LYS A 58 8.96 19.10 12.41
C LYS A 58 7.46 19.10 12.15
N SER A 59 7.00 18.31 11.18
CA SER A 59 5.58 18.12 10.91
C SER A 59 4.84 17.77 12.20
N LYS A 60 3.80 18.55 12.52
CA LYS A 60 2.91 18.27 13.65
C LYS A 60 1.83 17.25 13.31
N TYR A 61 1.78 16.83 12.04
CA TYR A 61 0.75 15.94 11.48
C TYR A 61 1.29 14.55 11.18
N TYR A 62 2.56 14.47 10.76
CA TYR A 62 3.17 13.22 10.26
C TYR A 62 4.45 12.91 11.02
N LEU A 63 4.56 11.65 11.47
CA LEU A 63 5.72 11.16 12.21
C LEU A 63 6.82 10.60 11.31
N ASN A 64 6.49 10.21 10.08
CA ASN A 64 7.37 9.58 9.08
C ASN A 64 8.30 8.50 9.70
N PRO A 65 7.73 7.36 10.14
CA PRO A 65 8.51 6.22 10.61
C PRO A 65 9.51 5.72 9.56
N ASP A 66 10.62 5.14 10.00
CA ASP A 66 11.61 4.52 9.10
C ASP A 66 11.11 3.14 8.61
N PHE A 67 10.12 3.15 7.71
CA PHE A 67 9.54 1.94 7.14
C PHE A 67 10.56 1.09 6.37
N TYR A 68 11.58 1.72 5.78
CA TYR A 68 12.66 1.01 5.08
C TYR A 68 13.45 0.07 6.00
N ASN A 69 13.79 0.53 7.22
CA ASN A 69 14.53 -0.28 8.19
C ASN A 69 13.65 -1.01 9.21
N MET A 70 12.33 -0.75 9.21
CA MET A 70 11.37 -1.41 10.08
C MET A 70 11.40 -2.92 9.89
N LYS A 71 11.17 -3.66 10.98
CA LYS A 71 11.08 -5.11 10.99
C LYS A 71 9.73 -5.50 11.53
N SER A 72 9.21 -6.62 11.04
CA SER A 72 8.00 -7.20 11.60
C SER A 72 8.17 -7.60 13.06
N ASP A 73 7.10 -7.46 13.82
CA ASP A 73 6.94 -7.89 15.20
C ASP A 73 5.50 -8.41 15.42
N ASP A 74 5.02 -8.38 16.66
CA ASP A 74 3.69 -8.90 17.00
C ASP A 74 2.56 -7.99 16.45
N GLU A 75 2.84 -6.71 16.22
CA GLU A 75 1.86 -5.70 15.78
C GLU A 75 1.98 -5.45 14.27
N VAL A 76 3.21 -5.33 13.78
CA VAL A 76 3.51 -4.96 12.39
C VAL A 76 3.98 -6.16 11.57
N VAL A 77 3.38 -6.37 10.40
CA VAL A 77 3.92 -7.18 9.31
C VAL A 77 4.35 -6.25 8.18
N ILE A 78 5.60 -6.33 7.74
CA ILE A 78 6.14 -5.42 6.73
C ILE A 78 7.24 -6.10 5.92
N ILE A 79 7.32 -5.75 4.64
CA ILE A 79 8.42 -6.12 3.76
C ILE A 79 9.56 -5.12 3.97
N PRO A 80 10.63 -5.48 4.71
CA PRO A 80 11.72 -4.56 5.00
C PRO A 80 12.53 -4.28 3.74
N LYS A 81 13.25 -3.16 3.71
CA LYS A 81 14.16 -2.78 2.62
C LYS A 81 13.50 -2.62 1.25
N PHE A 82 12.17 -2.48 1.20
CA PHE A 82 11.45 -2.22 -0.02
C PHE A 82 11.79 -0.81 -0.55
N LYS A 83 12.53 -0.72 -1.65
CA LYS A 83 12.94 0.57 -2.22
C LYS A 83 11.79 1.23 -2.96
N THR A 84 11.62 2.52 -2.75
CA THR A 84 10.58 3.36 -3.36
C THR A 84 11.12 4.20 -4.52
N MET A 85 10.23 4.74 -5.34
CA MET A 85 10.56 5.64 -6.47
C MET A 85 9.52 6.76 -6.49
N GLN A 86 9.92 8.00 -6.77
CA GLN A 86 8.98 9.05 -7.19
C GLN A 86 8.76 8.95 -8.70
N GLN A 87 7.51 8.84 -9.15
CA GLN A 87 7.19 8.71 -10.58
C GLN A 87 7.53 9.99 -11.33
N THR A 88 7.96 9.85 -12.59
CA THR A 88 8.51 10.96 -13.39
C THR A 88 7.51 11.59 -14.36
N THR A 89 6.25 11.13 -14.33
CA THR A 89 5.15 11.72 -15.11
C THR A 89 3.85 11.66 -14.30
N GLU A 90 2.84 12.44 -14.67
CA GLU A 90 1.54 12.46 -13.97
C GLU A 90 0.71 11.17 -14.10
N TRP A 91 1.12 10.22 -14.96
CA TRP A 91 0.29 9.07 -15.32
C TRP A 91 0.99 7.72 -15.14
N SER A 92 2.26 7.71 -14.72
CA SER A 92 3.08 6.51 -14.67
C SER A 92 3.05 5.76 -13.33
N CYS A 93 2.09 6.06 -12.43
CA CYS A 93 1.97 5.42 -11.13
C CYS A 93 1.97 3.89 -11.19
N GLY A 94 1.21 3.29 -12.13
CA GLY A 94 1.21 1.84 -12.32
C GLY A 94 2.56 1.28 -12.78
N ASN A 95 3.30 2.04 -13.59
CA ASN A 95 4.64 1.65 -14.03
C ASN A 95 5.66 1.76 -12.91
N ALA A 96 5.60 2.82 -12.10
CA ALA A 96 6.45 3.00 -10.93
C ALA A 96 6.16 1.93 -9.86
N ALA A 97 4.89 1.59 -9.60
CA ALA A 97 4.51 0.49 -8.72
C ALA A 97 5.11 -0.84 -9.20
N ALA A 98 4.96 -1.17 -10.49
CA ALA A 98 5.58 -2.35 -11.09
C ALA A 98 7.11 -2.34 -10.97
N LEU A 99 7.76 -1.19 -11.17
CA LEU A 99 9.21 -1.05 -11.05
C LEU A 99 9.69 -1.29 -9.62
N MET A 100 9.02 -0.72 -8.62
CA MET A 100 9.37 -0.92 -7.22
C MET A 100 9.28 -2.40 -6.83
N VAL A 101 8.23 -3.10 -7.28
CA VAL A 101 8.08 -4.55 -7.05
C VAL A 101 9.15 -5.37 -7.77
N LEU A 102 9.49 -5.04 -9.02
CA LEU A 102 10.58 -5.69 -9.75
C LEU A 102 11.93 -5.49 -9.04
N ASN A 103 12.20 -4.29 -8.56
CA ASN A 103 13.42 -3.96 -7.81
C ASN A 103 13.54 -4.79 -6.52
N HIS A 104 12.42 -4.97 -5.81
CA HIS A 104 12.33 -5.83 -4.62
C HIS A 104 12.71 -7.29 -4.92
N PHE A 105 12.33 -7.80 -6.10
CA PHE A 105 12.73 -9.14 -6.56
C PHE A 105 14.12 -9.19 -7.22
N GLY A 106 14.86 -8.08 -7.25
CA GLY A 106 16.23 -8.01 -7.77
C GLY A 106 16.36 -7.69 -9.26
N THR A 107 15.26 -7.37 -9.95
CA THR A 107 15.27 -6.90 -11.34
C THR A 107 15.45 -5.38 -11.36
N THR A 108 16.63 -4.92 -11.75
CA THR A 108 17.03 -3.50 -11.67
C THR A 108 17.47 -2.89 -13.00
N ASP A 109 17.36 -3.64 -14.09
CA ASP A 109 17.76 -3.26 -15.45
C ASP A 109 16.61 -2.72 -16.30
N ILE A 110 15.39 -2.71 -15.75
CA ILE A 110 14.18 -2.19 -16.38
C ILE A 110 13.92 -0.78 -15.86
N THR A 111 13.52 0.15 -16.73
CA THR A 111 13.15 1.52 -16.34
C THR A 111 11.63 1.72 -16.30
N GLU A 112 11.18 2.79 -15.64
CA GLU A 112 9.77 3.23 -15.63
C GLU A 112 9.20 3.35 -17.07
N MET A 113 9.98 3.92 -17.99
CA MET A 113 9.54 4.10 -19.37
C MET A 113 9.56 2.81 -20.19
N ASP A 114 10.46 1.86 -19.89
CA ASP A 114 10.41 0.53 -20.51
C ASP A 114 9.11 -0.19 -20.16
N LEU A 115 8.68 -0.07 -18.90
CA LEU A 115 7.37 -0.58 -18.44
C LEU A 115 6.21 0.15 -19.13
N ALA A 116 6.27 1.48 -19.23
CA ALA A 116 5.24 2.26 -19.90
C ALA A 116 5.08 1.85 -21.37
N VAL A 117 6.19 1.60 -22.07
CA VAL A 117 6.18 1.08 -23.46
C VAL A 117 5.59 -0.33 -23.51
N ALA A 118 6.05 -1.23 -22.62
CA ALA A 118 5.61 -2.63 -22.61
C ALA A 118 4.11 -2.78 -22.29
N MET A 119 3.60 -1.96 -21.37
CA MET A 119 2.20 -1.97 -20.93
C MET A 119 1.30 -1.07 -21.78
N LYS A 120 1.86 -0.26 -22.71
CA LYS A 120 1.16 0.77 -23.48
C LYS A 120 0.44 1.80 -22.58
N SER A 121 1.10 2.17 -21.49
CA SER A 121 0.56 3.10 -20.49
C SER A 121 0.38 4.49 -21.09
N SER A 122 -0.77 5.13 -20.82
CA SER A 122 -1.13 6.45 -21.39
C SER A 122 -0.85 6.58 -22.89
N THR A 123 -1.09 5.54 -23.68
CA THR A 123 -0.80 5.53 -25.12
C THR A 123 -2.10 5.61 -25.92
N ASP A 124 -2.14 6.46 -26.95
CA ASP A 124 -3.23 6.50 -27.93
C ASP A 124 -3.29 5.18 -28.69
N LEU A 125 -4.34 4.40 -28.48
CA LEU A 125 -4.47 3.04 -29.00
C LEU A 125 -4.95 3.00 -30.45
N ASP A 126 -5.53 4.10 -30.93
CA ASP A 126 -6.10 4.23 -32.27
C ASP A 126 -5.06 4.77 -33.28
N THR A 127 -3.98 5.36 -32.79
CA THR A 127 -2.86 5.86 -33.60
C THR A 127 -1.72 4.85 -33.74
N PRO A 128 -1.38 4.40 -34.97
CA PRO A 128 -0.24 3.51 -35.18
C PRO A 128 1.10 4.08 -34.67
N ASN A 129 1.84 3.28 -33.90
CA ASN A 129 3.14 3.64 -33.31
C ASN A 129 3.12 4.81 -32.31
N ALA A 130 1.95 5.14 -31.75
CA ALA A 130 1.82 6.03 -30.61
C ALA A 130 2.77 5.64 -29.47
N LYS A 131 3.13 6.64 -28.66
CA LYS A 131 4.10 6.51 -27.57
C LYS A 131 3.42 6.73 -26.23
N PRO A 132 4.00 6.24 -25.11
CA PRO A 132 3.50 6.57 -23.79
C PRO A 132 3.36 8.09 -23.58
N GLY A 133 2.31 8.49 -22.88
CA GLY A 133 1.91 9.88 -22.68
C GLY A 133 1.13 10.51 -23.84
N SER A 134 0.89 9.79 -24.94
CA SER A 134 0.13 10.32 -26.10
C SER A 134 -1.38 10.12 -26.03
N ALA A 135 -1.90 9.45 -24.98
CA ALA A 135 -3.32 9.18 -24.80
C ALA A 135 -4.18 10.43 -25.01
N ASN A 136 -5.27 10.26 -25.75
CA ASN A 136 -6.22 11.34 -26.05
C ASN A 136 -7.65 11.00 -25.61
N ASN A 137 -7.86 9.79 -25.10
CA ASN A 137 -9.10 9.38 -24.46
C ASN A 137 -8.86 8.97 -23.00
N PHE A 138 -9.89 9.18 -22.18
CA PHE A 138 -9.80 8.97 -20.74
C PHE A 138 -9.46 7.54 -20.33
N TYR A 139 -10.03 6.55 -21.03
CA TYR A 139 -9.80 5.13 -20.77
C TYR A 139 -8.39 4.64 -21.18
N GLU A 140 -7.59 5.51 -21.81
CA GLU A 140 -6.22 5.19 -22.20
C GLU A 140 -5.19 5.64 -21.17
N TYR A 141 -5.58 6.55 -20.27
CA TYR A 141 -4.72 7.11 -19.23
C TYR A 141 -4.24 6.04 -18.26
N GLY A 142 -2.98 6.15 -17.88
CA GLY A 142 -2.32 5.26 -16.94
C GLY A 142 -2.19 3.83 -17.45
N THR A 143 -2.22 2.90 -16.49
CA THR A 143 -2.11 1.47 -16.70
C THR A 143 -3.25 0.79 -15.99
N ASP A 144 -4.05 -0.01 -16.69
CA ASP A 144 -5.09 -0.81 -16.05
C ASP A 144 -4.57 -2.17 -15.57
N VAL A 145 -5.34 -2.84 -14.71
CA VAL A 145 -5.01 -4.18 -14.18
C VAL A 145 -4.81 -5.24 -15.26
N LYS A 146 -5.47 -5.11 -16.42
CA LYS A 146 -5.31 -6.04 -17.55
C LYS A 146 -3.93 -5.88 -18.19
N ARG A 147 -3.47 -4.66 -18.42
CA ARG A 147 -2.12 -4.36 -18.94
C ARG A 147 -1.06 -4.85 -17.97
N MET A 148 -1.25 -4.62 -16.67
CA MET A 148 -0.36 -5.12 -15.62
C MET A 148 -0.29 -6.65 -15.62
N TYR A 149 -1.45 -7.33 -15.65
CA TYR A 149 -1.53 -8.79 -15.74
C TYR A 149 -0.83 -9.33 -16.99
N ASN A 150 -1.12 -8.77 -18.16
CA ASN A 150 -0.52 -9.23 -19.41
C ASN A 150 1.00 -9.09 -19.42
N TYR A 151 1.53 -8.01 -18.85
CA TYR A 151 2.97 -7.83 -18.73
C TYR A 151 3.58 -8.93 -17.83
N PHE A 152 3.12 -9.04 -16.59
CA PHE A 152 3.72 -9.98 -15.63
C PHE A 152 3.47 -11.45 -15.97
N ASN A 153 2.34 -11.78 -16.60
CA ASN A 153 2.06 -13.14 -17.05
C ASN A 153 2.97 -13.59 -18.21
N ASN A 154 3.60 -12.65 -18.92
CA ASN A 154 4.53 -12.93 -20.01
C ASN A 154 5.98 -12.58 -19.66
N LEU A 155 6.26 -12.11 -18.45
CA LEU A 155 7.60 -11.77 -18.00
C LEU A 155 8.32 -13.04 -17.51
N GLU A 156 9.45 -13.36 -18.15
CA GLU A 156 10.26 -14.51 -17.75
C GLU A 156 10.77 -14.37 -16.30
N GLY A 157 10.76 -15.47 -15.55
CA GLY A 157 11.19 -15.50 -14.15
C GLY A 157 10.12 -15.09 -13.14
N PHE A 158 8.94 -14.63 -13.59
CA PHE A 158 7.83 -14.23 -12.74
C PHE A 158 6.56 -15.00 -13.05
N LYS A 159 5.65 -15.00 -12.08
CA LYS A 159 4.27 -15.47 -12.24
C LYS A 159 3.31 -14.54 -11.52
N VAL A 160 2.12 -14.39 -12.07
CA VAL A 160 0.99 -13.82 -11.33
C VAL A 160 0.50 -14.88 -10.34
N VAL A 161 0.57 -14.57 -9.05
CA VAL A 161 0.09 -15.44 -7.98
C VAL A 161 -1.41 -15.27 -7.80
N GLU A 162 -1.88 -14.03 -7.83
CA GLU A 162 -3.27 -13.66 -7.61
C GLU A 162 -3.55 -12.30 -8.25
N THR A 163 -4.78 -12.08 -8.73
CA THR A 163 -5.21 -10.80 -9.31
C THR A 163 -6.73 -10.74 -9.31
N SER A 164 -7.29 -9.52 -9.31
CA SER A 164 -8.71 -9.32 -9.63
C SER A 164 -9.02 -9.31 -11.13
N TYR A 165 -8.00 -9.29 -12.00
CA TYR A 165 -8.22 -9.40 -13.44
C TYR A 165 -8.82 -10.75 -13.82
N LYS A 166 -9.89 -10.71 -14.60
CA LYS A 166 -10.57 -11.90 -15.12
C LYS A 166 -10.83 -11.72 -16.62
N GLU A 167 -10.05 -12.42 -17.44
CA GLU A 167 -10.16 -12.35 -18.90
C GLU A 167 -11.54 -12.83 -19.40
N ASN A 168 -11.99 -13.97 -18.89
CA ASN A 168 -13.24 -14.60 -19.29
C ASN A 168 -14.26 -14.54 -18.15
N TYR A 169 -15.30 -13.73 -18.31
CA TYR A 169 -16.40 -13.61 -17.36
C TYR A 169 -17.75 -13.82 -18.05
N LYS A 170 -18.75 -14.17 -17.24
CA LYS A 170 -20.14 -14.37 -17.65
C LYS A 170 -20.99 -13.20 -17.14
N ASP A 171 -22.16 -13.00 -17.72
CA ASP A 171 -23.15 -12.04 -17.21
C ASP A 171 -23.55 -12.26 -15.75
N SER A 172 -23.36 -13.47 -15.20
CA SER A 172 -23.58 -13.78 -13.78
C SER A 172 -22.50 -13.23 -12.86
N ASP A 173 -21.31 -12.93 -13.40
CA ASP A 173 -20.17 -12.40 -12.66
C ASP A 173 -20.25 -10.86 -12.50
N LEU A 174 -21.14 -10.22 -13.26
CA LEU A 174 -21.34 -8.78 -13.26
C LEU A 174 -22.40 -8.36 -12.24
N ILE A 175 -22.16 -7.20 -11.63
CA ILE A 175 -23.10 -6.50 -10.76
C ILE A 175 -24.30 -6.01 -11.60
N LYS A 176 -25.50 -6.23 -11.08
CA LYS A 176 -26.79 -5.87 -11.69
C LYS A 176 -27.59 -5.00 -10.73
N GLU A 177 -28.60 -4.31 -11.27
CA GLU A 177 -29.54 -3.51 -10.46
C GLU A 177 -30.17 -4.31 -9.31
N VAL A 178 -30.46 -5.60 -9.54
CA VAL A 178 -31.07 -6.50 -8.53
C VAL A 178 -30.13 -6.80 -7.35
N ASP A 179 -28.82 -6.60 -7.50
CA ASP A 179 -27.86 -6.80 -6.41
C ASP A 179 -27.91 -5.66 -5.37
N GLY A 180 -28.70 -4.58 -5.61
CA GLY A 180 -28.91 -3.52 -4.61
C GLY A 180 -27.69 -2.62 -4.36
N THR A 181 -26.72 -2.62 -5.26
CA THR A 181 -25.49 -1.81 -5.18
C THR A 181 -25.69 -0.41 -5.78
N SER A 182 -24.66 0.44 -5.65
CA SER A 182 -24.68 1.77 -6.28
C SER A 182 -24.82 1.65 -7.81
N PRO A 183 -25.61 2.53 -8.48
CA PRO A 183 -25.70 2.53 -9.93
C PRO A 183 -24.36 2.64 -10.67
N ALA A 184 -23.36 3.26 -10.04
CA ALA A 184 -22.01 3.36 -10.59
C ALA A 184 -21.34 1.98 -10.76
N ASP A 185 -21.68 1.02 -9.89
CA ASP A 185 -21.05 -0.30 -9.84
C ASP A 185 -21.68 -1.30 -10.82
N ILE A 186 -22.88 -1.03 -11.32
CA ILE A 186 -23.57 -1.88 -12.30
C ILE A 186 -22.67 -2.13 -13.52
N GLY A 187 -22.52 -3.39 -13.92
CA GLY A 187 -21.69 -3.80 -15.05
C GLY A 187 -20.20 -3.97 -14.72
N ASN A 188 -19.77 -3.74 -13.48
CA ASN A 188 -18.47 -4.22 -13.00
C ASN A 188 -18.54 -5.68 -12.56
N LEU A 189 -17.39 -6.34 -12.50
CA LEU A 189 -17.24 -7.61 -11.79
C LEU A 189 -17.58 -7.41 -10.31
N LYS A 190 -18.17 -8.44 -9.70
CA LYS A 190 -18.38 -8.47 -8.25
C LYS A 190 -17.03 -8.36 -7.52
N PRO A 191 -16.99 -7.69 -6.34
CA PRO A 191 -15.76 -7.56 -5.57
C PRO A 191 -15.19 -8.94 -5.23
N VAL A 192 -13.86 -9.03 -5.20
CA VAL A 192 -13.16 -10.26 -4.78
C VAL A 192 -13.37 -10.50 -3.29
N PHE A 193 -13.37 -9.43 -2.49
CA PHE A 193 -13.56 -9.47 -1.05
C PHE A 193 -14.92 -8.87 -0.67
N SER A 194 -15.74 -9.69 -0.01
CA SER A 194 -16.92 -9.26 0.73
C SER A 194 -16.52 -8.23 1.80
N SER A 195 -17.40 -7.27 2.08
CA SER A 195 -17.20 -6.37 3.23
C SER A 195 -17.13 -7.11 4.57
N MET A 196 -17.81 -8.27 4.69
CA MET A 196 -17.75 -9.10 5.90
C MET A 196 -16.39 -9.77 6.09
N SER A 197 -15.55 -9.85 5.06
CA SER A 197 -14.22 -10.45 5.18
C SER A 197 -13.26 -9.69 6.10
N LEU A 198 -13.57 -8.42 6.45
CA LEU A 198 -12.87 -7.64 7.47
C LEU A 198 -13.24 -8.05 8.90
N TYR A 199 -14.43 -8.63 9.10
CA TYR A 199 -15.00 -8.88 10.44
C TYR A 199 -15.29 -10.36 10.70
N SER A 200 -15.08 -11.23 9.71
CA SER A 200 -15.42 -12.64 9.78
C SER A 200 -14.32 -13.52 9.23
N SER A 201 -14.35 -14.79 9.64
CA SER A 201 -13.39 -15.80 9.20
C SER A 201 -13.61 -16.29 7.75
N GLU A 202 -14.67 -15.79 7.07
CA GLU A 202 -15.05 -16.19 5.72
C GLU A 202 -15.18 -15.00 4.78
N ASN A 203 -15.03 -15.25 3.48
CA ASN A 203 -15.23 -14.24 2.44
C ASN A 203 -16.63 -14.37 1.83
N SER A 204 -17.66 -13.98 2.60
CA SER A 204 -19.06 -14.10 2.17
C SER A 204 -19.94 -13.04 2.82
N ASP A 205 -20.82 -12.41 2.05
CA ASP A 205 -21.76 -11.41 2.57
C ASP A 205 -22.85 -12.02 3.49
N ASP A 206 -23.09 -13.33 3.42
CA ASP A 206 -24.14 -14.04 4.17
C ASP A 206 -23.61 -14.78 5.41
N THR A 207 -22.33 -14.63 5.76
CA THR A 207 -21.73 -15.36 6.88
C THR A 207 -22.13 -14.79 8.24
N ASP A 208 -22.23 -15.67 9.24
CA ASP A 208 -22.41 -15.35 10.65
C ASP A 208 -21.15 -15.64 11.49
N LYS A 209 -20.05 -16.04 10.85
CA LYS A 209 -18.80 -16.46 11.51
C LYS A 209 -17.87 -15.29 11.83
N PHE A 210 -18.40 -14.31 12.57
CA PHE A 210 -17.65 -13.16 13.05
C PHE A 210 -16.48 -13.57 13.95
N VAL A 211 -15.41 -12.76 13.92
CA VAL A 211 -14.24 -12.93 14.77
C VAL A 211 -14.16 -11.81 15.79
N ASP A 212 -13.64 -12.11 16.98
CA ASP A 212 -13.42 -11.11 18.04
C ASP A 212 -12.13 -10.30 17.82
N ASP A 213 -11.20 -10.86 17.04
CA ASP A 213 -9.91 -10.26 16.68
C ASP A 213 -9.81 -10.16 15.15
N ALA A 214 -9.61 -8.95 14.64
CA ALA A 214 -9.49 -8.66 13.22
C ALA A 214 -8.33 -9.44 12.56
N GLY A 215 -7.27 -9.76 13.31
CA GLY A 215 -6.18 -10.63 12.87
C GLY A 215 -6.64 -12.01 12.40
N GLU A 216 -7.79 -12.47 12.90
CA GLU A 216 -8.38 -13.76 12.53
C GLU A 216 -9.36 -13.66 11.35
N SER A 217 -9.67 -12.45 10.88
CA SER A 217 -10.55 -12.22 9.74
C SER A 217 -9.95 -12.73 8.43
N TYR A 218 -10.81 -13.05 7.47
CA TYR A 218 -10.39 -13.59 6.18
C TYR A 218 -9.45 -12.62 5.45
N PHE A 219 -9.80 -11.34 5.37
CA PHE A 219 -9.03 -10.34 4.64
C PHE A 219 -7.66 -10.10 5.28
N VAL A 220 -7.60 -9.93 6.61
CA VAL A 220 -6.33 -9.71 7.31
C VAL A 220 -5.42 -10.93 7.20
N LYS A 221 -5.95 -12.15 7.29
CA LYS A 221 -5.16 -13.37 7.04
C LYS A 221 -4.62 -13.43 5.61
N TRP A 222 -5.43 -13.09 4.61
CA TRP A 222 -4.98 -13.02 3.22
C TRP A 222 -3.86 -11.99 3.02
N LEU A 223 -4.03 -10.80 3.59
CA LEU A 223 -3.07 -9.69 3.55
C LEU A 223 -1.73 -10.11 4.18
N ARG A 224 -1.76 -10.54 5.45
CA ARG A 224 -0.57 -10.99 6.19
C ARG A 224 0.13 -12.15 5.49
N ASN A 225 -0.61 -13.14 4.99
CA ASN A 225 -0.03 -14.30 4.29
C ASN A 225 0.75 -13.91 3.02
N ASN A 226 0.39 -12.83 2.33
CA ASN A 226 1.17 -12.33 1.20
C ASN A 226 2.39 -11.54 1.68
N LEU A 227 2.22 -10.63 2.64
CA LEU A 227 3.32 -9.83 3.20
C LEU A 227 4.40 -10.70 3.87
N ASP A 228 4.01 -11.72 4.64
CA ASP A 228 4.92 -12.69 5.28
C ASP A 228 5.75 -13.48 4.27
N LYS A 229 5.24 -13.66 3.05
CA LYS A 229 5.97 -14.30 1.94
C LYS A 229 6.84 -13.32 1.16
N GLY A 230 6.92 -12.07 1.60
CA GLY A 230 7.63 -11.01 0.90
C GLY A 230 6.99 -10.66 -0.44
N ARG A 231 5.66 -10.80 -0.56
CA ARG A 231 4.90 -10.47 -1.78
C ARG A 231 4.19 -9.13 -1.62
N PRO A 232 4.70 -8.06 -2.22
CA PRO A 232 4.02 -6.78 -2.26
C PRO A 232 2.71 -6.90 -3.05
N ILE A 233 1.70 -6.12 -2.68
CA ILE A 233 0.38 -6.14 -3.31
C ILE A 233 0.17 -4.83 -4.05
N MET A 234 0.28 -4.86 -5.38
CA MET A 234 -0.02 -3.68 -6.19
C MET A 234 -1.53 -3.50 -6.26
N VAL A 235 -2.02 -2.32 -5.89
CA VAL A 235 -3.45 -1.97 -5.83
C VAL A 235 -3.71 -0.67 -6.54
N GLU A 236 -4.84 -0.59 -7.24
CA GLU A 236 -5.36 0.65 -7.82
C GLU A 236 -6.64 1.04 -7.09
N TRP A 237 -6.78 2.31 -6.75
CA TRP A 237 -7.92 2.80 -5.99
C TRP A 237 -8.12 4.31 -6.16
N GLY A 238 -9.19 4.84 -5.55
CA GLY A 238 -9.66 6.20 -5.80
C GLY A 238 -8.85 7.31 -5.14
N ASP A 239 -7.66 7.01 -4.62
CA ASP A 239 -6.71 8.07 -4.28
C ASP A 239 -6.32 8.82 -5.56
N TRP A 240 -6.18 10.14 -5.47
CA TRP A 240 -6.05 11.02 -6.65
C TRP A 240 -7.10 10.81 -7.76
N ASP A 241 -8.26 10.23 -7.42
CA ASP A 241 -9.30 9.84 -8.38
C ASP A 241 -8.82 8.80 -9.41
N GLY A 242 -7.92 7.91 -8.99
CA GLY A 242 -7.35 6.80 -9.76
C GLY A 242 -5.83 6.75 -9.64
N HIS A 243 -5.32 5.88 -8.76
CA HIS A 243 -3.89 5.81 -8.45
C HIS A 243 -3.43 4.40 -8.08
N TRP A 244 -2.24 4.03 -8.55
CA TRP A 244 -1.56 2.79 -8.17
C TRP A 244 -0.60 3.02 -7.01
N GLN A 245 -0.73 2.18 -5.98
CA GLN A 245 0.21 2.08 -4.87
C GLN A 245 0.54 0.61 -4.63
N THR A 246 1.57 0.33 -3.84
CA THR A 246 1.93 -1.03 -3.46
C THR A 246 1.82 -1.19 -1.95
N ILE A 247 0.93 -2.06 -1.46
CA ILE A 247 0.90 -2.42 -0.05
C ILE A 247 2.13 -3.25 0.27
N ILE A 248 2.91 -2.78 1.24
CA ILE A 248 4.15 -3.41 1.71
C ILE A 248 4.11 -3.73 3.20
N GLY A 249 3.10 -3.25 3.93
CA GLY A 249 2.94 -3.54 5.35
C GLY A 249 1.52 -3.36 5.87
N TYR A 250 1.32 -3.89 7.07
CA TYR A 250 0.09 -3.91 7.85
C TYR A 250 0.46 -3.80 9.33
N ASP A 251 -0.22 -2.92 10.05
CA ASP A 251 -0.05 -2.69 11.48
C ASP A 251 -1.42 -2.75 12.16
N ASN A 252 -1.58 -3.64 13.15
CA ASN A 252 -2.82 -3.77 13.91
C ASN A 252 -2.92 -2.81 15.12
N ASN A 253 -1.93 -1.93 15.28
CA ASN A 253 -1.83 -0.94 16.35
C ASN A 253 -1.90 -1.56 17.78
N GLY A 254 -1.59 -2.85 17.91
CA GLY A 254 -1.68 -3.59 19.17
C GLY A 254 -3.12 -3.77 19.69
N THR A 255 -4.14 -3.62 18.85
CA THR A 255 -5.55 -3.79 19.23
C THR A 255 -6.26 -4.85 18.38
N PRO A 256 -7.35 -5.46 18.88
CA PRO A 256 -8.08 -6.49 18.14
C PRO A 256 -9.08 -5.93 17.09
N SER A 257 -9.28 -4.62 17.03
CA SER A 257 -10.30 -4.02 16.16
C SER A 257 -9.72 -3.60 14.81
N ILE A 258 -10.44 -3.84 13.71
CA ILE A 258 -10.01 -3.40 12.37
C ILE A 258 -10.00 -1.86 12.20
N GLY A 259 -10.70 -1.13 13.09
CA GLY A 259 -10.98 0.30 12.89
C GLY A 259 -9.76 1.21 13.02
N ASP A 260 -8.72 0.77 13.72
CA ASP A 260 -7.45 1.48 13.90
C ASP A 260 -6.26 0.81 13.21
N ASP A 261 -6.49 -0.28 12.48
CA ASP A 261 -5.48 -0.92 11.64
C ASP A 261 -4.99 0.02 10.53
N ILE A 262 -3.69 -0.05 10.23
CA ILE A 262 -3.01 0.78 9.25
C ILE A 262 -2.41 -0.08 8.14
N LEU A 263 -2.63 0.32 6.90
CA LEU A 263 -1.86 -0.15 5.75
C LEU A 263 -0.66 0.76 5.51
N ILE A 264 0.46 0.14 5.16
CA ILE A 264 1.70 0.82 4.78
C ILE A 264 1.94 0.57 3.30
N PHE A 265 2.08 1.65 2.55
CA PHE A 265 2.24 1.65 1.10
C PHE A 265 3.64 2.14 0.71
N ALA A 266 4.18 1.56 -0.35
CA ALA A 266 5.12 2.24 -1.23
C ALA A 266 4.29 3.00 -2.28
N ASP A 267 4.41 4.31 -2.26
CA ASP A 267 3.66 5.25 -3.09
C ASP A 267 4.61 6.08 -3.95
N SER A 268 4.42 6.00 -5.27
CA SER A 268 5.22 6.78 -6.20
C SER A 268 4.80 8.23 -6.36
N TYR A 269 3.69 8.63 -5.73
CA TYR A 269 3.20 10.01 -5.69
C TYR A 269 3.24 10.60 -4.27
N ASP A 270 4.10 10.07 -3.41
CA ASP A 270 4.28 10.58 -2.05
C ASP A 270 4.83 12.02 -2.05
N THR A 271 3.91 12.97 -1.96
CA THR A 271 4.18 14.41 -2.01
C THR A 271 3.49 15.18 -0.88
N SER A 272 2.66 14.49 -0.08
CA SER A 272 1.65 15.13 0.78
C SER A 272 1.80 14.88 2.28
N ASP A 273 2.67 13.95 2.70
CA ASP A 273 2.88 13.60 4.11
C ASP A 273 4.00 14.44 4.79
N HIS A 274 4.48 15.47 4.09
CA HIS A 274 5.61 16.31 4.45
C HIS A 274 6.96 15.60 4.57
N TRP A 275 7.12 14.44 3.94
CA TRP A 275 8.38 13.73 3.91
C TRP A 275 8.48 12.81 2.70
N GLN A 276 8.91 13.36 1.56
CA GLN A 276 8.92 12.65 0.27
C GLN A 276 9.96 11.51 0.23
N ASP A 277 9.66 10.39 0.87
CA ASP A 277 10.48 9.19 0.94
C ASP A 277 9.82 7.99 0.25
N GLY A 278 8.63 8.19 -0.32
CA GLY A 278 7.90 7.20 -1.08
C GLY A 278 7.08 6.26 -0.21
N TYR A 279 6.98 6.50 1.09
CA TYR A 279 6.11 5.72 1.97
C TYR A 279 4.88 6.52 2.37
N TYR A 280 3.73 5.85 2.27
CA TYR A 280 2.45 6.40 2.70
C TYR A 280 1.76 5.42 3.62
N TYR A 281 0.88 5.90 4.49
CA TYR A 281 0.09 5.03 5.36
C TYR A 281 -1.35 5.53 5.47
N TYR A 282 -2.29 4.59 5.56
CA TYR A 282 -3.71 4.91 5.56
C TYR A 282 -4.52 3.89 6.37
N PRO A 283 -5.62 4.30 7.04
CA PRO A 283 -6.46 3.37 7.78
C PRO A 283 -7.04 2.27 6.88
N LEU A 284 -6.82 1.00 7.28
CA LEU A 284 -7.16 -0.18 6.47
C LEU A 284 -8.65 -0.24 6.17
N GLU A 285 -9.50 -0.15 7.19
CA GLU A 285 -10.96 -0.26 7.03
C GLU A 285 -11.47 0.81 6.05
N ARG A 286 -10.99 2.05 6.20
CA ARG A 286 -11.35 3.15 5.31
C ARG A 286 -10.87 2.92 3.88
N TRP A 287 -9.62 2.49 3.72
CA TRP A 287 -9.07 2.13 2.40
C TRP A 287 -9.92 1.06 1.73
N PHE A 288 -10.30 0.00 2.45
CA PHE A 288 -11.04 -1.13 1.90
C PHE A 288 -12.38 -0.68 1.28
N TYR A 289 -13.12 0.20 1.96
CA TYR A 289 -14.36 0.75 1.42
C TYR A 289 -14.16 1.77 0.29
N MET A 290 -12.95 2.31 0.16
CA MET A 290 -12.53 3.20 -0.92
C MET A 290 -11.80 2.48 -2.06
N TRP A 291 -11.57 1.17 -1.95
CA TRP A 291 -10.80 0.37 -2.91
C TRP A 291 -11.57 0.10 -4.21
N LYS A 292 -11.61 1.14 -5.03
CA LYS A 292 -12.22 1.18 -6.35
C LYS A 292 -11.62 2.35 -7.12
N ASP A 293 -11.47 2.18 -8.42
CA ASP A 293 -11.21 3.29 -9.33
C ASP A 293 -12.32 3.31 -10.38
N ARG A 294 -13.23 4.28 -10.25
CA ARG A 294 -14.36 4.42 -11.17
C ARG A 294 -14.10 5.43 -12.27
N ASN A 295 -12.95 6.08 -12.22
CA ASN A 295 -12.61 7.20 -13.06
C ASN A 295 -11.69 6.67 -14.16
N ILE A 296 -10.48 6.23 -13.83
CA ILE A 296 -9.48 5.86 -14.84
C ILE A 296 -9.66 4.41 -15.30
N ALA A 297 -9.79 3.46 -14.36
CA ALA A 297 -9.99 2.06 -14.69
C ALA A 297 -11.27 1.82 -15.51
N SER A 298 -11.17 0.92 -16.50
CA SER A 298 -12.29 0.57 -17.36
C SER A 298 -13.20 -0.50 -16.76
N LYS A 299 -14.50 -0.43 -17.03
CA LYS A 299 -15.40 -1.55 -16.73
C LYS A 299 -14.99 -2.80 -17.52
N PRO A 300 -15.08 -3.99 -16.92
CA PRO A 300 -15.70 -4.28 -15.63
C PRO A 300 -14.71 -4.36 -14.44
N TYR A 301 -13.55 -3.70 -14.49
CA TYR A 301 -12.43 -3.90 -13.54
C TYR A 301 -12.27 -2.79 -12.50
N GLN A 302 -13.29 -1.96 -12.29
CA GLN A 302 -13.20 -0.77 -11.44
C GLN A 302 -13.22 -1.06 -9.93
N ILE A 303 -13.59 -2.28 -9.52
CA ILE A 303 -13.83 -2.63 -8.12
C ILE A 303 -12.72 -3.56 -7.64
N GLN A 304 -12.03 -3.15 -6.57
CA GLN A 304 -10.88 -3.85 -6.00
C GLN A 304 -9.82 -4.28 -7.05
N PRO A 305 -9.28 -3.37 -7.89
CA PRO A 305 -8.20 -3.73 -8.80
C PRO A 305 -6.91 -4.03 -8.01
N TYR A 306 -6.33 -5.22 -8.21
CA TYR A 306 -5.01 -5.59 -7.71
C TYR A 306 -4.35 -6.70 -8.50
N ILE A 307 -3.05 -6.85 -8.25
CA ILE A 307 -2.22 -7.95 -8.73
C ILE A 307 -1.05 -8.22 -7.79
N ILE A 308 -0.78 -9.50 -7.58
CA ILE A 308 0.31 -10.01 -6.77
C ILE A 308 1.15 -10.92 -7.66
N ILE A 309 2.45 -10.70 -7.66
CA ILE A 309 3.41 -11.52 -8.39
C ILE A 309 4.39 -12.19 -7.43
N ASP A 310 5.07 -13.21 -7.93
CA ASP A 310 6.19 -13.84 -7.25
C ASP A 310 7.17 -14.39 -8.30
N THR A 311 8.38 -14.69 -7.85
CA THR A 311 9.41 -15.33 -8.67
C THR A 311 9.07 -16.80 -8.94
N VAL A 312 9.46 -17.29 -10.12
CA VAL A 312 9.45 -18.72 -10.45
C VAL A 312 10.82 -19.26 -10.05
N LYS A 313 10.85 -20.16 -9.07
CA LYS A 313 12.06 -20.88 -8.64
C LYS A 313 12.46 -21.97 -9.63
#